data_AF-A0A2E7FZ17-F1
#
_entry.id   AF-A0A2E7FZ17-F1
#
_cell.length_a   1.000
_cell.length_b   1.000
_cell.length_c   1.000
_cell.angle_alpha   90.00
_cell.angle_beta   90.00
_cell.angle_gamma   90.00
#
_symmetry.space_group_name_H-M   'P 1'
#
loop_
_entity.id
_entity.type
_entity.pdbx_description
1 polymer ?
#
loop_
_entity_poly.entity_id
_entity_poly.type
_entity_poly.pdbx_seq_one_letter_code
_entity_poly.pdbx_strand_id
1 'polypeptide(L)'
;MVLQDDNFSNIVSAVEEGRKLYQNIRNFVRYQISTNVAAVLLVVVSTFIFGWRLPLTATQLLVINILMDGPPAVALGIEKRHSDVMNEPPRALDESLPNPADMSLIFMLGIVMVLGTAAVFWFSGGGIITSGEPCTEFDGTIEVQWMNEYGECNEEAWEADAESRFMKAQTSAFAVFILYQLFNVLNCRSADQSVFKLGIFNNYAITASFAISASFLLFMVQGSLIELPIIGIKIGDFLDVVPLQTADWLIVTATASSVFFVDEVRKVIQRNQSRNR
;
A
#
# COMPACT_ATOMS: atom_id res chain seq x y z
N MET A 1 3.04 25.28 -28.43
CA MET A 1 4.50 25.08 -28.45
C MET A 1 5.11 26.18 -29.30
N VAL A 2 6.19 26.80 -28.83
CA VAL A 2 6.95 27.82 -29.59
C VAL A 2 8.40 27.34 -29.66
N LEU A 3 8.98 27.31 -30.86
CA LEU A 3 10.39 26.98 -31.06
C LEU A 3 11.19 28.28 -30.87
N GLN A 4 12.14 28.28 -29.93
CA GLN A 4 12.97 29.47 -29.65
C GLN A 4 14.18 29.60 -30.59
N ASP A 5 14.56 28.51 -31.24
CA ASP A 5 15.79 28.35 -32.02
C ASP A 5 15.51 27.93 -33.48
N ASP A 6 14.25 28.00 -33.92
CA ASP A 6 13.78 27.63 -35.27
C ASP A 6 14.24 26.24 -35.77
N ASN A 7 14.57 25.32 -34.86
CA ASN A 7 15.06 23.98 -35.19
C ASN A 7 13.94 22.94 -35.17
N PHE A 8 13.61 22.35 -36.33
CA PHE A 8 12.60 21.30 -36.45
C PHE A 8 12.95 20.02 -35.67
N SER A 9 14.22 19.76 -35.34
CA SER A 9 14.63 18.64 -34.49
C SER A 9 13.98 18.71 -33.10
N ASN A 10 13.70 19.92 -32.59
CA ASN A 10 13.08 20.10 -31.29
C ASN A 10 11.62 19.62 -31.26
N ILE A 11 10.95 19.56 -32.41
CA ILE A 11 9.61 18.95 -32.51
C ILE A 11 9.72 17.46 -32.21
N VAL A 12 10.71 16.77 -32.79
CA VAL A 12 10.92 15.34 -32.57
C VAL A 12 11.26 15.07 -31.10
N SER A 13 12.18 15.85 -30.52
CA SER A 13 12.52 15.74 -29.09
C SER A 13 11.32 16.02 -28.18
N ALA A 14 10.48 17.01 -28.51
CA ALA A 14 9.27 17.31 -27.76
C ALA A 14 8.23 16.17 -27.84
N VAL A 15 8.11 15.53 -29.00
CA VAL A 15 7.26 14.34 -29.18
C VAL A 15 7.81 13.18 -28.36
N GLU A 16 9.12 12.92 -28.40
CA GLU A 16 9.76 11.87 -27.61
C GLU A 16 9.51 12.04 -26.11
N GLU A 17 9.73 13.24 -25.57
CA GLU A 17 9.46 13.57 -24.16
C GLU A 17 7.97 13.48 -23.83
N GLY A 18 7.08 13.91 -24.73
CA GLY A 18 5.64 13.74 -24.55
C GLY A 18 5.21 12.28 -24.44
N ARG A 19 5.81 11.39 -25.23
CA ARG A 19 5.54 9.94 -25.18
C ARG A 19 6.05 9.31 -23.89
N LYS A 20 7.25 9.68 -23.43
CA LYS A 20 7.80 9.26 -22.13
C LYS A 20 6.90 9.71 -20.98
N LEU A 21 6.53 10.99 -20.96
CA LEU A 21 5.67 11.57 -19.92
C LEU A 21 4.32 10.86 -19.85
N TYR A 22 3.69 10.58 -20.99
CA TYR A 22 2.42 9.86 -21.02
C TYR A 22 2.52 8.46 -20.39
N GLN A 23 3.60 7.73 -20.66
CA GLN A 23 3.81 6.40 -20.09
C GLN A 23 4.08 6.46 -18.58
N ASN A 24 4.80 7.48 -18.10
CA ASN A 24 4.97 7.73 -16.67
C ASN A 24 3.65 8.06 -15.99
N ILE A 25 2.81 8.91 -16.60
CA ILE A 25 1.45 9.19 -16.12
C ILE A 25 0.63 7.91 -16.05
N ARG A 26 0.72 7.03 -17.05
CA ARG A 26 0.01 5.75 -17.04
C ARG A 26 0.44 4.85 -15.87
N ASN A 27 1.73 4.78 -15.57
CA ASN A 27 2.24 4.02 -14.42
C ASN A 27 1.79 4.63 -13.08
N PHE A 28 1.86 5.96 -12.97
CA PHE A 28 1.37 6.71 -11.81
C PHE A 28 -0.14 6.47 -11.57
N VAL A 29 -0.97 6.60 -12.61
CA VAL A 29 -2.42 6.39 -12.50
C VAL A 29 -2.74 4.94 -12.12
N ARG A 30 -2.03 3.95 -12.68
CA ARG A 30 -2.19 2.54 -12.29
C ARG A 30 -1.88 2.32 -10.80
N TYR A 31 -0.80 2.92 -10.33
CA TYR A 31 -0.42 2.87 -8.92
C TYR A 31 -1.53 3.45 -8.03
N GLN A 32 -1.92 4.71 -8.28
CA GLN A 32 -2.88 5.42 -7.44
C GLN A 32 -4.29 4.82 -7.47
N ILE A 33 -4.75 4.29 -8.61
CA ILE A 33 -6.06 3.63 -8.69
C ILE A 33 -6.01 2.30 -7.93
N SER A 34 -4.93 1.53 -8.04
CA SER A 34 -4.79 0.25 -7.34
C SER A 34 -4.84 0.41 -5.83
N THR A 35 -4.12 1.39 -5.29
CA THR A 35 -4.05 1.63 -3.86
C THR A 35 -5.37 2.16 -3.31
N ASN A 36 -6.00 3.12 -4.00
CA ASN A 36 -7.32 3.64 -3.61
C ASN A 36 -8.42 2.58 -3.66
N VAL A 37 -8.48 1.78 -4.74
CA VAL A 37 -9.47 0.70 -4.87
C VAL A 37 -9.26 -0.34 -3.78
N ALA A 38 -8.01 -0.72 -3.49
CA ALA A 38 -7.70 -1.66 -2.42
C ALA A 38 -8.10 -1.12 -1.04
N ALA A 39 -7.88 0.16 -0.75
CA ALA A 39 -8.27 0.78 0.52
C ALA A 39 -9.79 0.73 0.72
N VAL A 40 -10.56 1.10 -0.30
CA VAL A 40 -12.02 1.05 -0.27
C VAL A 40 -12.51 -0.39 -0.12
N LEU A 41 -11.95 -1.32 -0.91
CA LEU A 41 -12.33 -2.74 -0.82
C LEU A 41 -12.01 -3.34 0.54
N LEU A 42 -10.88 -3.00 1.15
CA LEU A 42 -10.50 -3.47 2.48
C LEU A 42 -11.55 -3.07 3.52
N VAL A 43 -11.93 -1.79 3.54
CA VAL A 43 -12.93 -1.28 4.49
C VAL A 43 -14.30 -1.91 4.22
N VAL A 44 -14.72 -1.97 2.95
CA VAL A 44 -16.03 -2.52 2.60
C VAL A 44 -16.13 -4.00 2.95
N VAL A 45 -15.14 -4.80 2.56
CA VAL A 45 -15.13 -6.25 2.80
C VAL A 45 -15.02 -6.54 4.30
N SER A 46 -14.11 -5.89 5.02
CA SER A 46 -13.91 -6.16 6.45
C SER A 46 -15.15 -5.79 7.28
N THR A 47 -15.76 -4.64 7.02
CA THR A 47 -16.88 -4.15 7.84
C THR A 47 -18.22 -4.75 7.43
N PHE A 48 -18.54 -4.79 6.13
CA PHE A 48 -19.87 -5.24 5.69
C PHE A 48 -19.99 -6.75 5.50
N ILE A 49 -18.90 -7.43 5.15
CA ILE A 49 -18.94 -8.88 4.91
C ILE A 49 -18.53 -9.64 6.17
N PHE A 50 -17.44 -9.23 6.82
CA PHE A 50 -16.95 -9.92 8.02
C PHE A 50 -17.44 -9.32 9.34
N GLY A 51 -18.07 -8.14 9.32
CA GLY A 51 -18.60 -7.50 10.52
C GLY A 51 -17.53 -6.94 11.46
N TRP A 52 -16.29 -6.80 11.02
CA TRP A 52 -15.20 -6.30 11.85
C TRP A 52 -15.32 -4.81 12.14
N ARG A 53 -14.76 -4.37 13.27
CA ARG A 53 -14.46 -2.96 13.49
C ARG A 53 -13.50 -2.47 12.40
N LEU A 54 -13.55 -1.17 12.09
CA LEU A 54 -12.83 -0.58 10.97
C LEU A 54 -11.32 -0.85 11.04
N PRO A 55 -10.73 -1.57 10.07
CA PRO A 55 -9.30 -1.91 10.09
C PRO A 55 -8.41 -0.70 9.81
N LEU A 56 -8.95 0.33 9.15
CA LEU A 56 -8.29 1.61 8.93
C LEU A 56 -9.27 2.73 9.25
N THR A 57 -8.82 3.73 9.99
CA THR A 57 -9.63 4.92 10.29
C THR A 57 -9.63 5.91 9.12
N ALA A 58 -10.58 6.86 9.13
CA ALA A 58 -10.64 7.89 8.11
C ALA A 58 -9.39 8.80 8.11
N THR A 59 -8.82 9.07 9.28
CA THR A 59 -7.59 9.86 9.44
C THR A 59 -6.39 9.12 8.87
N GLN A 60 -6.26 7.82 9.16
CA GLN A 60 -5.24 6.96 8.59
C GLN A 60 -5.31 6.92 7.05
N LEU A 61 -6.52 6.76 6.48
CA LEU A 61 -6.72 6.79 5.02
C LEU A 61 -6.34 8.14 4.39
N LEU A 62 -6.64 9.24 5.07
CA LEU A 62 -6.25 10.57 4.60
C LEU A 62 -4.73 10.73 4.57
N VAL A 63 -4.03 10.27 5.61
CA VAL A 63 -2.55 10.31 5.67
C VAL A 63 -1.94 9.39 4.62
N ILE A 64 -2.53 8.22 4.39
CA ILE A 64 -2.11 7.31 3.31
C ILE A 64 -2.15 8.03 1.96
N ASN A 65 -3.32 8.56 1.57
CA ASN A 65 -3.54 9.09 0.23
C ASN A 65 -2.85 10.44 -0.04
N ILE A 66 -2.71 11.28 0.97
CA ILE A 66 -2.13 12.62 0.80
C ILE A 66 -0.62 12.61 1.06
N LEU A 67 -0.19 11.93 2.11
CA LEU A 67 1.17 12.08 2.62
C LEU A 67 2.05 10.90 2.19
N MET A 68 1.59 9.67 2.39
CA MET A 68 2.40 8.47 2.12
C MET A 68 2.54 8.18 0.61
N ASP A 69 1.45 8.37 -0.15
CA ASP A 69 1.41 8.15 -1.60
C ASP A 69 2.11 9.25 -2.41
N GLY A 70 2.29 10.45 -1.84
CA GLY A 70 2.86 11.61 -2.52
C GLY A 70 4.28 11.38 -3.06
N PRO A 71 5.27 11.01 -2.21
CA PRO A 71 6.64 10.81 -2.67
C PRO A 71 6.76 9.74 -3.75
N PRO A 72 6.16 8.54 -3.63
CA PRO A 72 6.26 7.53 -4.68
C PRO A 72 5.50 7.89 -5.97
N ALA A 73 4.36 8.58 -5.87
CA ALA A 73 3.65 9.11 -7.02
C ALA A 73 4.52 10.05 -7.87
N VAL A 74 5.20 11.00 -7.21
CA VAL A 74 6.11 11.94 -7.88
C VAL A 74 7.29 11.19 -8.49
N ALA A 75 7.84 10.21 -7.78
CA ALA A 75 8.96 9.40 -8.27
C ALA A 75 8.61 8.62 -9.55
N LEU A 76 7.40 8.05 -9.65
CA LEU A 76 6.91 7.40 -10.87
C LEU A 76 6.73 8.39 -12.03
N GLY A 77 6.32 9.63 -11.74
CA GLY A 77 6.19 10.69 -12.75
C GLY A 77 7.50 11.06 -13.44
N ILE A 78 8.61 10.99 -12.70
CA ILE A 78 9.96 11.33 -13.19
C ILE A 78 10.83 10.11 -13.53
N GLU A 79 10.26 8.90 -13.55
CA GLU A 79 10.98 7.68 -13.91
C GLU A 79 11.57 7.81 -15.33
N LYS A 80 12.87 7.57 -15.46
CA LYS A 80 13.52 7.55 -16.77
C LYS A 80 13.13 6.26 -17.47
N ARG A 81 12.45 6.32 -18.61
CA ARG A 81 12.15 5.14 -19.41
C ARG A 81 13.38 4.71 -20.22
N HIS A 82 13.63 3.40 -20.25
CA HIS A 82 14.79 2.78 -20.88
C HIS A 82 14.49 2.18 -22.27
N SER A 83 13.23 2.26 -22.72
CA SER A 83 12.78 1.77 -24.02
C SER A 83 12.76 2.89 -25.04
N ASP A 84 13.17 2.62 -26.27
CA ASP A 84 13.05 3.54 -27.40
C ASP A 84 11.57 3.75 -27.78
N VAL A 85 10.94 4.75 -27.14
CA VAL A 85 9.52 5.10 -27.34
C VAL A 85 9.22 5.53 -28.77
N MET A 86 10.24 5.89 -29.54
CA MET A 86 10.08 6.37 -30.91
C MET A 86 9.82 5.23 -31.90
N ASN A 87 10.21 3.99 -31.57
CA ASN A 87 9.95 2.81 -32.41
C ASN A 87 8.52 2.28 -32.27
N GLU A 88 7.79 2.67 -31.22
CA GLU A 88 6.38 2.31 -31.07
C GLU A 88 5.52 3.20 -32.00
N PRO A 89 4.43 2.70 -32.60
CA PRO A 89 3.50 3.55 -33.35
C PRO A 89 2.77 4.55 -32.44
N PRO A 90 2.29 5.70 -32.95
CA PRO A 90 1.48 6.64 -32.17
C PRO A 90 0.29 5.95 -31.53
N ARG A 91 -0.04 6.32 -30.29
CA ARG A 91 -1.18 5.73 -29.58
C ARG A 91 -2.49 5.99 -30.33
N ALA A 92 -3.42 5.07 -30.22
CA ALA A 92 -4.78 5.29 -30.72
C ALA A 92 -5.53 6.29 -29.81
N LEU A 93 -6.41 7.12 -30.38
CA LEU A 93 -7.15 8.14 -29.64
C LEU A 93 -8.24 7.53 -28.73
N ASP A 94 -8.66 6.32 -29.02
CA ASP A 94 -9.68 5.52 -28.34
C ASP A 94 -9.12 4.61 -27.24
N GLU A 95 -7.79 4.54 -27.06
CA GLU A 95 -7.21 3.78 -25.96
C GLU A 95 -7.50 4.48 -24.62
N SER A 96 -8.26 3.79 -23.77
CA SER A 96 -8.58 4.28 -22.42
C SER A 96 -7.34 4.26 -21.52
N LEU A 97 -7.28 5.26 -20.64
CA LEU A 97 -6.34 5.29 -19.53
C LEU A 97 -7.13 5.11 -18.23
N PRO A 98 -7.00 3.99 -17.50
CA PRO A 98 -6.25 2.75 -17.79
C PRO A 98 -6.93 1.81 -18.82
N ASN A 99 -6.16 0.91 -19.43
CA ASN A 99 -6.63 -0.10 -20.39
C ASN A 99 -7.23 -1.32 -19.65
N PRO A 100 -8.18 -2.10 -20.22
CA PRO A 100 -8.64 -3.37 -19.66
C PRO A 100 -7.56 -4.31 -19.10
N ALA A 101 -6.40 -4.42 -19.77
CA ALA A 101 -5.28 -5.22 -19.24
C ALA A 101 -4.74 -4.64 -17.93
N ASP A 102 -4.64 -3.31 -17.84
CA ASP A 102 -4.21 -2.60 -16.64
C ASP A 102 -5.24 -2.74 -15.51
N MET A 103 -6.54 -2.73 -15.86
CA MET A 103 -7.62 -2.95 -14.90
C MET A 103 -7.53 -4.33 -14.26
N SER A 104 -7.26 -5.38 -15.04
CA SER A 104 -7.08 -6.73 -14.49
C SER A 104 -5.89 -6.82 -13.54
N LEU A 105 -4.80 -6.11 -13.86
CA LEU A 105 -3.61 -6.04 -13.01
C LEU A 105 -3.90 -5.28 -11.71
N ILE A 106 -4.51 -4.11 -11.82
CA ILE A 106 -4.93 -3.28 -10.69
C ILE A 106 -5.80 -4.08 -9.74
N PHE A 107 -6.79 -4.82 -10.27
CA PHE A 107 -7.68 -5.64 -9.46
C PHE A 107 -6.94 -6.79 -8.75
N MET A 108 -6.04 -7.47 -9.46
CA MET A 108 -5.24 -8.56 -8.88
C MET A 108 -4.33 -8.07 -7.74
N LEU A 109 -3.61 -6.96 -7.96
CA LEU A 109 -2.77 -6.35 -6.93
C LEU A 109 -3.62 -5.85 -5.75
N GLY A 110 -4.78 -5.25 -6.04
CA GLY A 110 -5.75 -4.83 -5.04
C GLY A 110 -6.21 -5.97 -4.14
N ILE A 111 -6.55 -7.13 -4.72
CA ILE A 111 -6.93 -8.33 -3.95
C ILE A 111 -5.80 -8.78 -3.03
N VAL A 112 -4.56 -8.83 -3.51
CA VAL A 112 -3.41 -9.25 -2.70
C VAL A 112 -3.23 -8.31 -1.50
N MET A 113 -3.31 -6.99 -1.73
CA MET A 113 -3.23 -6.00 -0.66
C MET A 113 -4.38 -6.14 0.34
N VAL A 114 -5.61 -6.29 -0.13
CA VAL A 114 -6.80 -6.45 0.73
C VAL A 114 -6.69 -7.72 1.58
N LEU A 115 -6.43 -8.88 0.97
CA LEU A 115 -6.34 -10.15 1.69
C LEU A 115 -5.18 -10.15 2.68
N GLY A 116 -4.03 -9.61 2.29
CA GLY A 116 -2.87 -9.53 3.14
C GLY A 116 -3.06 -8.58 4.33
N THR A 117 -3.63 -7.40 4.12
CA THR A 117 -3.93 -6.46 5.21
C THR A 117 -5.01 -7.00 6.13
N ALA A 118 -6.07 -7.61 5.58
CA ALA A 118 -7.11 -8.26 6.37
C ALA A 118 -6.55 -9.41 7.22
N ALA A 119 -5.64 -10.22 6.66
CA ALA A 119 -4.98 -11.30 7.40
C ALA A 119 -4.12 -10.76 8.56
N VAL A 120 -3.31 -9.72 8.33
CA VAL A 120 -2.50 -9.10 9.39
C VAL A 120 -3.38 -8.51 10.48
N PHE A 121 -4.46 -7.81 10.11
CA PHE A 121 -5.42 -7.24 11.05
C PHE A 121 -6.06 -8.34 11.91
N TRP A 122 -6.49 -9.43 11.28
CA TRP A 122 -7.06 -10.58 11.94
C TRP A 122 -6.11 -11.23 12.95
N PHE A 123 -4.91 -11.61 12.50
CA PHE A 123 -3.91 -12.26 13.36
C PHE A 123 -3.38 -11.35 14.47
N SER A 124 -3.47 -10.04 14.30
CA SER A 124 -3.06 -9.08 15.34
C SER A 124 -4.12 -8.85 16.42
N GLY A 125 -5.28 -9.53 16.34
CA GLY A 125 -6.35 -9.44 17.34
C GLY A 125 -7.50 -8.49 16.97
N GLY A 126 -7.60 -8.05 15.71
CA GLY A 126 -8.65 -7.13 15.26
C GLY A 126 -10.08 -7.70 15.33
N GLY A 127 -10.22 -9.03 15.43
CA GLY A 127 -11.52 -9.73 15.53
C GLY A 127 -12.05 -9.94 16.96
N ILE A 128 -11.26 -9.68 18.00
CA ILE A 128 -11.61 -10.04 19.40
C ILE A 128 -12.86 -9.28 19.85
N ILE A 129 -12.97 -7.99 19.54
CA ILE A 129 -14.09 -7.18 19.98
C ILE A 129 -15.39 -7.50 19.21
N THR A 130 -15.30 -8.30 18.14
CA THR A 130 -16.45 -8.68 17.31
C THR A 130 -17.05 -10.03 17.66
N SER A 131 -16.50 -10.78 18.62
CA SER A 131 -17.05 -12.06 19.07
C SER A 131 -18.41 -11.91 19.77
N GLY A 132 -18.75 -10.73 20.29
CA GLY A 132 -20.05 -10.42 20.88
C GLY A 132 -20.29 -11.02 22.28
N GLU A 133 -19.41 -11.92 22.74
CA GLU A 133 -19.43 -12.49 24.09
C GLU A 133 -18.16 -12.07 24.86
N PRO A 134 -18.30 -11.41 26.02
CA PRO A 134 -17.14 -10.98 26.81
C PRO A 134 -16.34 -12.18 27.33
N CYS A 135 -15.03 -11.98 27.50
CA CYS A 135 -14.06 -13.00 27.95
C CYS A 135 -13.90 -14.22 27.02
N THR A 136 -14.27 -14.09 25.74
CA THR A 136 -13.97 -15.10 24.72
C THR A 136 -13.04 -14.53 23.66
N GLU A 137 -12.06 -15.33 23.24
CA GLU A 137 -11.31 -15.08 22.02
C GLU A 137 -12.20 -15.29 20.79
N PHE A 138 -11.72 -14.85 19.62
CA PHE A 138 -12.44 -15.05 18.38
C PHE A 138 -12.71 -16.53 18.06
N ASP A 139 -11.82 -17.45 18.48
CA ASP A 139 -11.99 -18.90 18.27
C ASP A 139 -12.88 -19.57 19.36
N GLY A 140 -13.40 -18.79 20.30
CA GLY A 140 -14.21 -19.26 21.42
C GLY A 140 -13.39 -19.80 22.60
N THR A 141 -12.07 -19.68 22.59
CA THR A 141 -11.23 -20.01 23.75
C THR A 141 -11.34 -18.93 24.83
N ILE A 142 -11.12 -19.30 26.08
CA ILE A 142 -11.18 -18.40 27.23
C ILE A 142 -9.77 -18.35 27.84
N GLU A 143 -9.16 -17.17 27.87
CA GLU A 143 -7.90 -16.97 28.56
C GLU A 143 -8.12 -16.76 30.06
N VAL A 144 -7.27 -17.38 30.88
CA VAL A 144 -7.34 -17.29 32.34
C VAL A 144 -7.13 -15.84 32.83
N GLN A 145 -6.46 -14.98 32.04
CA GLN A 145 -6.21 -13.59 32.42
C GLN A 145 -7.49 -12.73 32.53
N TRP A 146 -8.58 -13.15 31.89
CA TRP A 146 -9.86 -12.45 31.93
C TRP A 146 -10.79 -13.01 33.01
N MET A 147 -10.32 -13.94 33.83
CA MET A 147 -11.09 -14.55 34.90
C MET A 147 -10.70 -13.96 36.25
N ASN A 148 -11.70 -13.67 37.08
CA ASN A 148 -11.48 -13.28 38.47
C ASN A 148 -11.09 -14.50 39.34
N GLU A 149 -10.76 -14.26 40.61
CA GLU A 149 -10.42 -15.31 41.58
C GLU A 149 -11.52 -16.38 41.76
N TYR A 150 -12.78 -16.04 41.43
CA TYR A 150 -13.95 -16.92 41.53
C TYR A 150 -14.26 -17.68 40.24
N GLY A 151 -13.48 -17.49 39.17
CA GLY A 151 -13.73 -18.12 37.88
C GLY A 151 -14.92 -17.51 37.12
N GLU A 152 -15.21 -16.23 37.35
CA GLU A 152 -16.17 -15.44 36.58
C GLU A 152 -15.43 -14.46 35.66
N CYS A 153 -16.07 -14.08 34.55
CA CYS A 153 -15.54 -13.12 33.59
C CYS A 153 -15.36 -11.74 34.23
N ASN A 154 -14.13 -11.21 34.16
CA ASN A 154 -13.83 -9.82 34.45
C ASN A 154 -13.93 -9.00 33.15
N GLU A 155 -15.14 -8.49 32.88
CA GLU A 155 -15.44 -7.72 31.66
C GLU A 155 -14.54 -6.49 31.48
N GLU A 156 -14.19 -5.81 32.58
CA GLU A 156 -13.35 -4.61 32.53
C GLU A 156 -11.91 -4.94 32.08
N ALA A 157 -11.35 -6.04 32.59
CA ALA A 157 -10.02 -6.50 32.19
C ALA A 157 -10.00 -7.01 30.74
N TRP A 158 -11.07 -7.70 30.31
CA TRP A 158 -11.22 -8.14 28.93
C TRP A 158 -11.35 -6.95 27.97
N GLU A 159 -12.20 -5.97 28.27
CA GLU A 159 -12.41 -4.80 27.41
C GLU A 159 -11.12 -3.99 27.24
N ALA A 160 -10.35 -3.80 28.32
CA ALA A 160 -9.06 -3.12 28.28
C ALA A 160 -8.02 -3.84 27.40
N ASP A 161 -7.91 -5.18 27.52
CA ASP A 161 -6.99 -5.97 26.69
C ASP A 161 -7.45 -6.03 25.23
N ALA A 162 -8.75 -6.23 25.00
CA ALA A 162 -9.33 -6.30 23.67
C ALA A 162 -9.17 -4.98 22.91
N GLU A 163 -9.39 -3.84 23.56
CA GLU A 163 -9.15 -2.52 22.98
C GLU A 163 -7.66 -2.30 22.68
N SER A 164 -6.76 -2.71 23.58
CA SER A 164 -5.30 -2.62 23.35
C SER A 164 -4.85 -3.45 22.14
N ARG A 165 -5.31 -4.70 22.05
CA ARG A 165 -5.05 -5.59 20.90
C ARG A 165 -5.64 -5.05 19.61
N PHE A 166 -6.85 -4.48 19.66
CA PHE A 166 -7.49 -3.85 18.50
C PHE A 166 -6.70 -2.65 17.99
N MET A 167 -6.26 -1.74 18.87
CA MET A 167 -5.42 -0.60 18.48
C MET A 167 -4.10 -1.04 17.85
N LYS A 168 -3.50 -2.12 18.39
CA LYS A 168 -2.32 -2.75 17.79
C LYS A 168 -2.62 -3.32 16.40
N ALA A 169 -3.74 -4.04 16.24
CA ALA A 169 -4.16 -4.60 14.97
C ALA A 169 -4.42 -3.52 13.91
N GLN A 170 -5.05 -2.42 14.30
CA GLN A 170 -5.28 -1.27 13.43
C GLN A 170 -3.96 -0.62 13.00
N THR A 171 -3.00 -0.49 13.93
CA THR A 171 -1.66 0.02 13.58
C THR A 171 -0.90 -0.93 12.65
N SER A 172 -0.98 -2.24 12.87
CA SER A 172 -0.39 -3.24 11.98
C SER A 172 -1.03 -3.20 10.58
N ALA A 173 -2.35 -3.02 10.50
CA ALA A 173 -3.09 -2.87 9.24
C ALA A 173 -2.66 -1.60 8.49
N PHE A 174 -2.53 -0.48 9.20
CA PHE A 174 -2.02 0.77 8.67
C PHE A 174 -0.59 0.63 8.12
N ALA A 175 0.31 0.03 8.90
CA ALA A 175 1.70 -0.16 8.52
C ALA A 175 1.86 -1.11 7.32
N VAL A 176 1.17 -2.26 7.31
CA VAL A 176 1.25 -3.20 6.19
C VAL A 176 0.66 -2.61 4.91
N PHE A 177 -0.42 -1.83 5.01
CA PHE A 177 -1.04 -1.20 3.84
C PHE A 177 -0.13 -0.16 3.18
N ILE A 178 0.61 0.63 3.98
CA ILE A 178 1.63 1.56 3.46
C ILE A 178 2.82 0.79 2.88
N LEU A 179 3.30 -0.27 3.53
CA LEU A 179 4.37 -1.10 2.98
C LEU A 179 3.96 -1.75 1.66
N TYR A 180 2.72 -2.20 1.53
CA TYR A 180 2.17 -2.72 0.28
C TYR A 180 2.27 -1.70 -0.85
N GLN A 181 1.90 -0.44 -0.58
CA GLN A 181 2.07 0.66 -1.53
C GLN A 181 3.53 0.81 -1.96
N LEU A 182 4.45 0.84 -1.00
CA LEU A 182 5.89 0.99 -1.29
C LEU A 182 6.47 -0.16 -2.13
N PHE A 183 6.07 -1.40 -1.87
CA PHE A 183 6.45 -2.53 -2.73
C PHE A 183 5.76 -2.49 -4.09
N ASN A 184 4.51 -2.04 -4.15
CA ASN A 184 3.76 -1.91 -5.40
C ASN A 184 4.34 -0.84 -6.33
N VAL A 185 4.93 0.24 -5.80
CA VAL A 185 5.65 1.26 -6.59
C VAL A 185 6.75 0.61 -7.44
N LEU A 186 7.49 -0.35 -6.85
CA LEU A 186 8.55 -1.06 -7.56
C LEU A 186 8.00 -1.87 -8.74
N ASN A 187 6.83 -2.48 -8.58
CA ASN A 187 6.13 -3.20 -9.64
C ASN A 187 5.65 -2.27 -10.75
N CYS A 188 5.13 -1.09 -10.38
CA CYS A 188 4.60 -0.09 -11.31
C CYS A 188 5.69 0.63 -12.13
N ARG A 189 6.98 0.43 -11.83
CA ARG A 189 8.10 0.96 -12.64
C ARG A 189 8.07 0.50 -14.08
N SER A 190 7.64 -0.74 -14.31
CA SER A 190 7.54 -1.30 -15.64
C SER A 190 6.41 -2.31 -15.72
N ALA A 191 5.66 -2.26 -16.82
CA ALA A 191 4.55 -3.19 -17.08
C ALA A 191 5.04 -4.59 -17.49
N ASP A 192 6.18 -4.64 -18.20
CA ASP A 192 6.69 -5.80 -18.93
C ASP A 192 8.10 -6.20 -18.49
N GLN A 193 8.91 -5.23 -18.03
CA GLN A 193 10.26 -5.47 -17.55
C GLN A 193 10.28 -5.93 -16.08
N SER A 194 11.16 -6.88 -15.81
CA SER A 194 11.41 -7.40 -14.46
C SER A 194 12.16 -6.35 -13.67
N VAL A 195 11.79 -6.18 -12.41
CA VAL A 195 12.45 -5.21 -11.54
C VAL A 195 13.93 -5.57 -11.34
N PHE A 196 14.26 -6.88 -11.35
CA PHE A 196 15.64 -7.36 -11.25
C PHE A 196 16.51 -6.99 -12.46
N LYS A 197 15.90 -6.90 -13.65
CA LYS A 197 16.63 -6.45 -14.86
C LYS A 197 16.86 -4.94 -14.88
N LEU A 198 15.90 -4.18 -14.35
CA LEU A 198 15.98 -2.73 -14.24
C LEU A 198 16.89 -2.26 -13.08
N GLY A 199 17.09 -3.13 -12.08
CA GLY A 199 17.77 -2.82 -10.83
C GLY A 199 16.82 -2.13 -9.83
N ILE A 200 16.64 -2.74 -8.66
CA ILE A 200 15.67 -2.29 -7.63
C ILE A 200 15.98 -0.85 -7.17
N PHE A 201 17.26 -0.50 -7.04
CA PHE A 201 17.71 0.81 -6.53
C PHE A 201 18.51 1.65 -7.53
N ASN A 202 18.43 1.31 -8.83
CA ASN A 202 19.19 2.07 -9.83
C ASN A 202 18.59 3.45 -10.09
N ASN A 203 17.29 3.65 -9.81
CA ASN A 203 16.67 4.97 -9.87
C ASN A 203 16.70 5.66 -8.50
N TYR A 204 17.41 6.79 -8.45
CA TYR A 204 17.50 7.62 -7.25
C TYR A 204 16.15 8.14 -6.77
N ALA A 205 15.25 8.55 -7.68
CA ALA A 205 13.94 9.09 -7.30
C ALA A 205 13.08 8.06 -6.55
N ILE A 206 12.98 6.84 -7.08
CA ILE A 206 12.18 5.78 -6.46
C ILE A 206 12.83 5.27 -5.18
N THR A 207 14.16 5.17 -5.15
CA THR A 207 14.88 4.79 -3.94
C THR A 207 14.70 5.84 -2.84
N ALA A 208 14.79 7.13 -3.20
CA ALA A 208 14.56 8.23 -2.27
C ALA A 208 13.11 8.25 -1.79
N SER A 209 12.11 8.10 -2.66
CA SER A 209 10.70 8.06 -2.24
C SER A 209 10.42 6.88 -1.32
N PHE A 210 10.97 5.70 -1.62
CA PHE A 210 10.84 4.53 -0.77
C PHE A 210 11.44 4.80 0.62
N ALA A 211 12.67 5.32 0.67
CA ALA A 211 13.36 5.61 1.92
C ALA A 211 12.64 6.71 2.74
N ILE A 212 12.17 7.77 2.09
CA ILE A 212 11.43 8.86 2.74
C ILE A 212 10.13 8.32 3.33
N SER A 213 9.30 7.63 2.54
CA SER A 213 8.01 7.11 3.01
C SER A 213 8.17 6.02 4.08
N ALA A 214 9.16 5.12 3.94
CA ALA A 214 9.44 4.11 4.97
C ALA A 214 9.95 4.74 6.28
N SER A 215 10.82 5.75 6.20
CA SER A 215 11.31 6.47 7.38
C SER A 215 10.19 7.25 8.06
N PHE A 216 9.31 7.86 7.26
CA PHE A 216 8.17 8.61 7.78
C PHE A 216 7.13 7.68 8.43
N LEU A 217 6.88 6.50 7.85
CA LEU A 217 6.07 5.46 8.47
C LEU A 217 6.67 5.01 9.82
N LEU A 218 7.97 4.73 9.86
CA LEU A 218 8.66 4.34 11.10
C LEU A 218 8.54 5.44 12.15
N PHE A 219 8.75 6.70 11.76
CA PHE A 219 8.60 7.87 12.63
C PHE A 219 7.17 7.99 13.19
N MET A 220 6.15 7.84 12.36
CA MET A 220 4.75 7.95 12.79
C MET A 220 4.34 6.85 13.77
N VAL A 221 4.79 5.61 13.54
CA VAL A 221 4.42 4.46 14.39
C VAL A 221 5.23 4.42 15.68
N GLN A 222 6.56 4.54 15.60
CA GLN A 222 7.42 4.47 16.79
C GLN A 222 7.44 5.78 17.58
N GLY A 223 7.23 6.90 16.90
CA GLY A 223 7.10 8.22 17.50
C GLY A 223 5.67 8.55 17.94
N SER A 224 4.78 7.57 18.11
CA SER A 224 3.37 7.81 18.48
C SER A 224 3.21 8.60 19.78
N LEU A 225 4.19 8.51 20.69
CA LEU A 225 4.22 9.26 21.95
C LEU A 225 4.70 10.72 21.82
N ILE A 226 5.18 11.13 20.64
CA ILE A 226 5.68 12.48 20.38
C ILE A 226 4.48 13.43 20.19
N GLU A 227 4.54 14.59 20.85
CA GLU A 227 3.56 15.66 20.70
C GLU A 227 3.88 16.53 19.47
N LEU A 228 2.85 16.82 18.66
CA LEU A 228 3.00 17.68 17.50
C LEU A 228 3.18 19.14 17.94
N PRO A 229 4.26 19.83 17.55
CA PRO A 229 4.61 21.15 18.08
C PRO A 229 3.59 22.25 17.73
N ILE A 230 2.78 22.07 16.68
CA ILE A 230 1.80 23.07 16.23
C ILE A 230 0.43 22.87 16.87
N ILE A 231 0.05 21.61 17.15
CA ILE A 231 -1.32 21.23 17.52
C ILE A 231 -1.39 20.83 19.02
N GLY A 232 -0.28 20.42 19.62
CA GLY A 232 -0.21 19.97 21.01
C GLY A 232 -0.85 18.60 21.27
N ILE A 233 -1.19 17.85 20.21
CA ILE A 233 -1.77 16.51 20.29
C ILE A 233 -0.67 15.48 19.99
N LYS A 234 -0.69 14.32 20.66
CA LYS A 234 0.21 13.21 20.38
C LYS A 234 -0.08 12.60 19.02
N ILE A 235 0.97 12.15 18.32
CA ILE A 235 0.80 11.49 17.02
C ILE A 235 -0.10 10.25 17.14
N GLY A 236 0.04 9.48 18.22
CA GLY A 236 -0.76 8.30 18.52
C GLY A 236 -2.25 8.60 18.62
N ASP A 237 -2.63 9.66 19.34
CA ASP A 237 -4.02 10.07 19.53
C ASP A 237 -4.64 10.65 18.24
N PHE A 238 -3.81 11.19 17.35
CA PHE A 238 -4.28 11.74 16.06
C PHE A 238 -4.50 10.67 14.99
N LEU A 239 -3.62 9.66 14.94
CA LEU A 239 -3.66 8.60 13.93
C LEU A 239 -4.21 7.27 14.44
N ASP A 240 -4.60 7.18 15.71
CA ASP A 240 -4.98 5.92 16.36
C ASP A 240 -3.87 4.85 16.19
N VAL A 241 -2.62 5.25 16.46
CA VAL A 241 -1.43 4.38 16.30
C VAL A 241 -0.68 4.14 17.59
N VAL A 242 -0.23 2.90 17.78
CA VAL A 242 0.56 2.44 18.92
C VAL A 242 1.93 1.90 18.46
N PRO A 243 2.99 1.97 19.29
CA PRO A 243 4.30 1.49 18.87
C PRO A 243 4.27 -0.03 18.63
N LEU A 244 4.78 -0.45 17.47
CA LEU A 244 4.86 -1.85 17.07
C LEU A 244 6.18 -2.49 17.54
N GLN A 245 6.12 -3.76 17.94
CA GLN A 245 7.32 -4.53 18.28
C GLN A 245 8.08 -4.94 17.02
N THR A 246 9.35 -5.32 17.17
CA THR A 246 10.18 -5.79 16.04
C THR A 246 9.58 -7.00 15.33
N ALA A 247 8.92 -7.90 16.06
CA ALA A 247 8.26 -9.07 15.47
C ALA A 247 7.11 -8.65 14.55
N ASP A 248 6.29 -7.68 14.97
CA ASP A 248 5.20 -7.15 14.17
C ASP A 248 5.73 -6.51 12.89
N TRP A 249 6.83 -5.73 12.98
CA TRP A 249 7.51 -5.15 11.80
C TRP A 249 7.97 -6.19 10.79
N LEU A 250 8.50 -7.33 11.24
CA LEU A 250 8.89 -8.42 10.37
C LEU A 250 7.68 -9.05 9.68
N ILE A 251 6.58 -9.26 10.41
CA ILE A 251 5.34 -9.83 9.85
C ILE A 251 4.74 -8.89 8.80
N VAL A 252 4.60 -7.60 9.10
CA VAL A 252 4.05 -6.63 8.13
C VAL A 252 4.96 -6.48 6.91
N THR A 253 6.28 -6.46 7.09
CA THR A 253 7.21 -6.35 5.96
C THR A 253 7.21 -7.59 5.09
N ALA A 254 7.22 -8.79 5.70
CA ALA A 254 7.15 -10.05 4.98
C ALA A 254 5.84 -10.17 4.21
N THR A 255 4.72 -9.83 4.85
CA THR A 255 3.39 -9.86 4.22
C THR A 255 3.32 -8.86 3.07
N ALA A 256 3.74 -7.62 3.28
CA ALA A 256 3.72 -6.59 2.25
C ALA A 256 4.60 -6.93 1.03
N SER A 257 5.73 -7.61 1.24
CA SER A 257 6.60 -8.05 0.14
C SER A 257 5.92 -9.04 -0.83
N SER A 258 4.83 -9.69 -0.41
CA SER A 258 4.09 -10.63 -1.26
C SER A 258 3.59 -10.00 -2.57
N VAL A 259 3.17 -8.73 -2.55
CA VAL A 259 2.68 -8.03 -3.75
C VAL A 259 3.76 -7.91 -4.82
N PHE A 260 5.01 -7.72 -4.39
CA PHE A 260 6.17 -7.67 -5.27
C PHE A 260 6.38 -9.01 -5.97
N PHE A 261 6.38 -10.11 -5.21
CA PHE A 261 6.57 -11.45 -5.77
C PHE A 261 5.43 -11.86 -6.70
N VAL A 262 4.18 -11.54 -6.36
CA VAL A 262 3.02 -11.88 -7.19
C VAL A 262 3.08 -11.21 -8.56
N ASP A 263 3.41 -9.91 -8.64
CA ASP A 263 3.55 -9.24 -9.94
C ASP A 263 4.75 -9.75 -10.74
N GLU A 264 5.87 -10.07 -10.07
CA GLU A 264 7.04 -10.61 -10.76
C GLU A 264 6.75 -12.00 -11.35
N VAL A 265 6.05 -12.86 -10.62
CA VAL A 265 5.57 -14.16 -11.15
C VAL A 265 4.65 -13.95 -12.35
N ARG A 266 3.70 -13.01 -12.28
CA ARG A 266 2.83 -12.65 -13.41
C ARG A 266 3.65 -12.23 -14.63
N LYS A 267 4.64 -11.34 -14.46
CA LYS A 267 5.53 -10.86 -15.54
C LYS A 267 6.32 -12.02 -16.17
N VAL A 268 6.79 -12.97 -15.37
CA VAL A 268 7.48 -14.18 -15.86
C VAL A 268 6.55 -15.04 -16.71
N ILE A 269 5.31 -15.28 -16.26
CA ILE A 269 4.30 -16.06 -17.00
C ILE A 269 3.98 -15.39 -18.34
N GLN A 270 3.74 -14.07 -18.33
CA GLN A 270 3.40 -13.31 -19.53
C GLN A 270 4.50 -13.38 -20.60
N ARG A 271 5.77 -13.32 -20.19
CA ARG A 271 6.92 -13.46 -21.09
C ARG A 271 7.07 -14.83 -21.69
N ASN A 272 6.81 -15.88 -20.91
CA ASN A 272 6.86 -17.24 -21.41
C ASN A 272 5.75 -17.48 -22.44
N GLN A 273 4.57 -16.90 -22.24
CA GLN A 273 3.47 -16.97 -23.20
C GLN A 273 3.76 -16.18 -24.48
N SER A 274 4.39 -15.01 -24.41
CA SER A 274 4.75 -14.22 -25.58
C SER A 274 5.92 -14.82 -26.37
N ARG A 275 6.79 -15.61 -25.74
CA ARG A 275 7.90 -16.32 -26.41
C ARG A 275 7.44 -17.59 -27.13
N ASN A 276 6.31 -18.16 -26.72
CA ASN A 276 5.70 -19.35 -27.32
C ASN A 276 4.67 -19.04 -28.42
N ARG A 277 4.40 -17.75 -28.69
CA ARG A 277 3.59 -17.27 -29.82
C ARG A 277 4.50 -16.67 -30.89
#